data_AF-A0A4P5SZ75-F1
#
_entry.id   AF-A0A4P5SZ75-F1
#
_cell.length_a   1.000
_cell.length_b   1.000
_cell.length_c   1.000
_cell.angle_alpha   90.00
_cell.angle_beta   90.00
_cell.angle_gamma   90.00
#
_symmetry.space_group_name_H-M   'P 1'
#
loop_
_entity.id
_entity.type
_entity.pdbx_description
1 polymer ?
#
loop_
_entity_poly.entity_id
_entity_poly.type
_entity_poly.pdbx_seq_one_letter_code
_entity_poly.pdbx_strand_id
1 'polypeptide(L)'
;MTTKQRPKARRILAQEWRDILFLHWVVPAQQLRALIPPDLELDTFEEEAYIGLIPFTITGARPVGFPKFPPITSFHDTNLRTYVRHRGGDPGVWLFSLDANSVFAVQLARRFFKLRYHLAKIEMSVTEREGVREIDYAMERVDAEGAGLHVR
;
A
#
# COMPACT_ATOMS: atom_id res chain seq x y z
N MET A 1 19.29 4.60 -15.76
CA MET A 1 18.71 4.21 -14.45
C MET A 1 19.70 4.60 -13.36
N THR A 2 19.34 5.53 -12.49
CA THR A 2 20.20 5.94 -11.36
C THR A 2 19.98 4.98 -10.20
N THR A 3 20.99 4.21 -9.84
CA THR A 3 20.92 3.29 -8.70
C THR A 3 20.70 4.09 -7.42
N LYS A 4 19.53 3.95 -6.80
CA LYS A 4 19.23 4.60 -5.51
C LYS A 4 20.20 4.06 -4.44
N GLN A 5 20.99 4.95 -3.85
CA GLN A 5 21.87 4.60 -2.74
C GLN A 5 21.05 4.40 -1.46
N ARG A 6 21.43 3.41 -0.65
CA ARG A 6 20.79 3.17 0.65
C ARG A 6 21.04 4.36 1.58
N PRO A 7 20.01 4.92 2.25
CA PRO A 7 20.20 5.99 3.21
C PRO A 7 21.12 5.56 4.37
N LYS A 8 21.97 6.48 4.84
CA LYS A 8 22.83 6.28 6.02
C LYS A 8 22.05 6.36 7.36
N ALA A 9 20.74 6.59 7.32
CA ALA A 9 19.90 6.73 8.49
C ALA A 9 19.76 5.39 9.27
N ARG A 10 19.58 5.50 10.59
CA ARG A 10 19.32 4.33 11.46
C ARG A 10 17.97 3.71 11.10
N ARG A 11 17.93 2.38 11.00
CA ARG A 11 16.66 1.64 10.88
C ARG A 11 15.89 1.74 12.19
N ILE A 12 14.64 2.15 12.12
CA ILE A 12 13.75 2.28 13.28
C ILE A 12 12.64 1.22 13.30
N LEU A 13 12.22 0.75 12.12
CA LEU A 13 11.16 -0.24 11.94
C LEU A 13 11.67 -1.40 11.08
N ALA A 14 11.28 -2.62 11.41
CA ALA A 14 11.50 -3.82 10.61
C ALA A 14 10.15 -4.46 10.27
N GLN A 15 9.98 -4.83 9.00
CA GLN A 15 8.81 -5.53 8.49
C GLN A 15 9.20 -6.33 7.24
N GLU A 16 8.47 -7.41 6.97
CA GLU A 16 8.56 -8.20 5.74
C GLU A 16 7.23 -8.09 5.00
N TRP A 17 7.28 -7.84 3.69
CA TRP A 17 6.08 -7.83 2.85
C TRP A 17 6.03 -9.14 2.08
N ARG A 18 4.88 -9.81 2.15
CA ARG A 18 4.63 -11.13 1.55
C ARG A 18 3.37 -11.06 0.72
N ASP A 19 3.25 -12.00 -0.22
CA ASP A 19 2.02 -12.26 -0.94
C ASP A 19 1.44 -11.00 -1.63
N ILE A 20 2.32 -10.26 -2.32
CA ILE A 20 1.97 -8.96 -2.90
C ILE A 20 1.30 -9.16 -4.26
N LEU A 21 0.09 -8.64 -4.40
CA LEU A 21 -0.64 -8.57 -5.67
C LEU A 21 -0.57 -7.15 -6.22
N PHE A 22 -0.32 -7.01 -7.53
CA PHE A 22 -0.30 -5.72 -8.21
C PHE A 22 -1.44 -5.67 -9.22
N LEU A 23 -2.43 -4.82 -8.95
CA LEU A 23 -3.53 -4.55 -9.87
C LEU A 23 -3.44 -3.11 -10.31
N HIS A 24 -3.48 -2.88 -11.63
CA HIS A 24 -3.30 -1.56 -12.22
C HIS A 24 -4.33 -1.30 -13.30
N TRP A 25 -4.85 -0.08 -13.31
CA TRP A 25 -5.77 0.40 -14.33
C TRP A 25 -5.31 1.74 -14.86
N VAL A 26 -5.36 1.87 -16.18
CA VAL A 26 -5.20 3.13 -16.89
C VAL A 26 -6.39 4.02 -16.58
N VAL A 27 -6.12 5.29 -16.28
CA VAL A 27 -7.15 6.30 -16.05
C VAL A 27 -6.74 7.64 -16.67
N PRO A 28 -7.70 8.49 -17.07
CA PRO A 28 -7.37 9.80 -17.63
C PRO A 28 -6.57 10.65 -16.65
N ALA A 29 -5.40 11.14 -17.08
CA ALA A 29 -4.49 11.90 -16.23
C ALA A 29 -5.16 13.15 -15.61
N GLN A 30 -6.07 13.82 -16.34
CA GLN A 30 -6.78 14.98 -15.79
C GLN A 30 -7.65 14.63 -14.57
N GLN A 31 -8.23 13.44 -14.51
CA GLN A 31 -9.05 13.00 -13.37
C GLN A 31 -8.18 12.80 -12.12
N LEU A 32 -7.00 12.17 -12.28
CA LEU A 32 -6.06 11.99 -11.17
C LEU A 32 -5.42 13.29 -10.72
N ARG A 33 -5.17 14.21 -11.65
CA ARG A 33 -4.48 15.47 -11.35
C ARG A 33 -5.20 16.29 -10.27
N ALA A 34 -6.52 16.26 -10.27
CA ALA A 34 -7.36 16.96 -9.29
C ALA A 34 -7.32 16.32 -7.88
N LEU A 35 -6.81 15.07 -7.76
CA LEU A 35 -6.82 14.29 -6.53
C LEU A 35 -5.46 14.24 -5.82
N ILE A 36 -4.43 14.84 -6.42
CA ILE A 36 -3.07 14.92 -5.84
C ILE A 36 -2.70 16.37 -5.51
N PRO A 37 -1.84 16.60 -4.50
CA PRO A 37 -1.30 17.93 -4.18
C PRO A 37 -0.74 18.68 -5.39
N PRO A 38 -0.81 20.01 -5.42
CA PRO A 38 -0.34 20.80 -6.56
C PRO A 38 1.16 20.67 -6.82
N ASP A 39 1.96 20.43 -5.77
CA ASP A 39 3.43 20.26 -5.84
C ASP A 39 3.88 18.91 -6.43
N LEU A 40 2.93 18.02 -6.74
CA LEU A 40 3.17 16.71 -7.34
C LEU A 40 2.71 16.70 -8.80
N GLU A 41 3.55 16.12 -9.65
CA GLU A 41 3.27 15.83 -11.05
C GLU A 41 2.92 14.35 -11.18
N LEU A 42 2.00 13.99 -12.07
CA LEU A 42 1.71 12.58 -12.36
C LEU A 42 2.90 11.97 -13.10
N ASP A 43 3.36 10.81 -12.62
CA ASP A 43 4.34 10.02 -13.35
C ASP A 43 3.58 9.12 -14.33
N THR A 44 3.65 9.46 -15.60
CA THR A 44 2.94 8.77 -16.67
C THR A 44 3.85 7.80 -17.40
N PHE A 45 3.28 6.72 -17.90
CA PHE A 45 3.93 5.77 -18.79
C PHE A 45 3.16 5.77 -20.11
N GLU A 46 3.84 6.04 -21.22
CA GLU A 46 3.19 6.20 -22.53
C GLU A 46 2.04 7.23 -22.52
N GLU A 47 2.25 8.36 -21.84
CA GLU A 47 1.26 9.44 -21.63
C GLU A 47 0.04 9.05 -20.79
N GLU A 48 -0.04 7.81 -20.32
CA GLU A 48 -1.11 7.30 -19.48
C GLU A 48 -0.78 7.36 -18.00
N ALA A 49 -1.80 7.64 -17.18
CA ALA A 49 -1.69 7.63 -15.73
C ALA A 49 -2.36 6.37 -15.17
N TYR A 50 -1.83 5.88 -14.05
CA TYR A 50 -2.24 4.60 -13.48
C TYR A 50 -2.73 4.76 -12.04
N ILE A 51 -3.83 4.10 -11.71
CA ILE A 51 -4.17 3.74 -10.33
C ILE A 51 -3.69 2.32 -10.09
N GLY A 52 -3.05 2.11 -8.94
CA GLY A 52 -2.70 0.80 -8.42
C GLY A 52 -3.48 0.48 -7.15
N LEU A 53 -4.01 -0.75 -7.09
CA LEU A 53 -4.48 -1.36 -5.85
C LEU A 53 -3.57 -2.53 -5.49
N ILE A 54 -2.90 -2.43 -4.35
CA ILE A 54 -1.82 -3.34 -3.97
C ILE A 54 -2.17 -3.98 -2.63
N PRO A 55 -2.86 -5.14 -2.62
CA PRO A 55 -3.04 -5.92 -1.41
C PRO A 55 -1.81 -6.80 -1.13
N PHE A 56 -1.46 -6.92 0.15
CA PHE A 56 -0.31 -7.70 0.61
C PHE A 56 -0.39 -8.03 2.10
N THR A 57 0.44 -8.98 2.53
CA THR A 57 0.63 -9.29 3.95
C THR A 57 1.89 -8.60 4.46
N ILE A 58 1.74 -7.85 5.55
CA ILE A 58 2.87 -7.41 6.37
C ILE A 58 3.08 -8.47 7.46
N THR A 59 4.32 -8.90 7.65
CA THR A 59 4.70 -9.81 8.74
C THR A 59 5.87 -9.27 9.56
N GLY A 60 5.83 -9.52 10.86
CA GLY A 60 6.87 -9.12 11.80
C GLY A 60 7.10 -7.61 11.93
N ALA A 61 6.10 -6.77 11.64
CA ALA A 61 6.17 -5.31 11.81
C ALA A 61 6.47 -4.94 13.27
N ARG A 62 7.65 -4.38 13.53
CA ARG A 62 8.09 -4.02 14.89
C ARG A 62 9.22 -2.99 14.89
N PRO A 63 9.42 -2.24 15.99
CA PRO A 63 10.63 -1.45 16.17
C PRO A 63 11.88 -2.34 16.13
N VAL A 64 12.97 -1.83 15.53
CA VAL A 64 14.23 -2.57 15.49
C VAL A 64 14.73 -2.83 16.92
N GLY A 65 15.10 -4.08 17.21
CA GLY A 65 15.54 -4.52 18.54
C GLY A 65 14.46 -5.18 19.40
N PHE A 66 13.20 -5.16 18.98
CA PHE A 66 12.10 -5.82 19.69
C PHE A 66 11.78 -7.21 19.11
N PRO A 67 11.25 -8.15 19.92
CA PRO A 67 10.88 -9.49 19.45
C PRO A 67 9.67 -9.46 18.49
N LYS A 68 9.57 -10.47 17.61
CA LYS A 68 8.37 -10.68 16.78
C LYS A 68 7.24 -11.19 17.67
N PHE A 69 6.07 -10.53 17.63
CA PHE A 69 4.86 -11.02 18.28
C PHE A 69 3.76 -11.19 17.22
N PRO A 70 3.63 -12.37 16.59
CA PRO A 70 2.80 -12.55 15.40
C PRO A 70 1.36 -12.01 15.49
N PRO A 71 0.63 -12.15 16.62
CA PRO A 71 -0.75 -11.66 16.72
C PRO A 71 -0.93 -10.15 16.51
N ILE A 72 0.13 -9.35 16.72
CA ILE A 72 0.06 -7.87 16.59
C ILE A 72 0.93 -7.39 15.41
N THR A 73 1.94 -8.18 15.04
CA THR A 73 2.97 -7.79 14.08
C THR A 73 2.73 -8.31 12.66
N SER A 74 1.66 -9.09 12.43
CA SER A 74 1.29 -9.57 11.10
C SER A 74 -0.17 -9.24 10.78
N PHE A 75 -0.41 -8.67 9.61
CA PHE A 75 -1.72 -8.20 9.16
C PHE A 75 -1.75 -8.00 7.65
N HIS A 76 -2.95 -7.93 7.07
CA HIS A 76 -3.11 -7.58 5.66
C HIS A 76 -3.26 -6.07 5.51
N ASP A 77 -2.63 -5.53 4.48
CA ASP A 77 -2.65 -4.12 4.12
C ASP A 77 -2.98 -4.00 2.63
N THR A 78 -3.60 -2.90 2.24
CA THR A 78 -3.96 -2.61 0.85
C THR A 78 -3.75 -1.14 0.55
N ASN A 79 -2.92 -0.87 -0.46
CA ASN A 79 -2.61 0.50 -0.87
C ASN A 79 -3.44 0.84 -2.10
N LEU A 80 -4.25 1.91 -2.03
CA LEU A 80 -4.80 2.56 -3.21
C LEU A 80 -3.89 3.75 -3.55
N ARG A 81 -3.24 3.72 -4.71
CA ARG A 81 -2.17 4.67 -5.02
C ARG A 81 -2.11 5.08 -6.48
N THR A 82 -1.44 6.19 -6.75
CA THR A 82 -0.96 6.55 -8.08
C THR A 82 0.53 6.90 -8.04
N TYR A 83 1.12 7.13 -9.21
CA TYR A 83 2.55 7.39 -9.40
C TYR A 83 2.77 8.88 -9.62
N VAL A 84 3.75 9.44 -8.92
CA VAL A 84 4.00 10.88 -8.91
C VAL A 84 5.49 11.20 -8.91
N ARG A 85 5.81 12.41 -9.34
CA ARG A 85 7.12 13.03 -9.15
C ARG A 85 6.97 14.33 -8.41
N HIS A 86 7.92 14.65 -7.54
CA HIS A 86 7.97 15.95 -6.88
C HIS A 86 8.91 16.88 -7.66
N ARG A 87 8.34 17.90 -8.31
CA ARG A 87 9.07 18.95 -9.07
C ARG A 87 10.05 18.38 -10.12
N GLY A 88 9.58 17.46 -10.96
CA GLY A 88 10.43 16.75 -11.93
C GLY A 88 11.55 15.89 -11.33
N GLY A 89 11.62 15.76 -10.00
CA GLY A 89 12.65 15.05 -9.27
C GLY A 89 12.36 13.56 -9.11
N ASP A 90 12.57 13.04 -7.89
CA ASP A 90 12.50 11.61 -7.63
C ASP A 90 11.10 11.01 -7.84
N PRO A 91 11.01 9.80 -8.42
CA PRO A 91 9.76 9.07 -8.52
C PRO A 91 9.28 8.62 -7.14
N GLY A 92 7.97 8.69 -6.94
CA GLY A 92 7.27 8.33 -5.73
C GLY A 92 5.87 7.79 -6.00
N VAL A 93 5.16 7.50 -4.92
CA VAL A 93 3.76 7.09 -4.96
C VAL A 93 2.94 8.01 -4.08
N TRP A 94 1.76 8.39 -4.57
CA TRP A 94 0.75 9.07 -3.78
C TRP A 94 -0.28 8.05 -3.30
N LEU A 95 -0.46 7.95 -1.98
CA LEU A 95 -1.38 7.02 -1.36
C LEU A 95 -2.72 7.73 -1.14
N PHE A 96 -3.74 7.35 -1.91
CA PHE A 96 -5.11 7.84 -1.72
C PHE A 96 -5.69 7.30 -0.42
N SER A 97 -5.48 6.01 -0.17
CA SER A 97 -5.85 5.33 1.06
C SER A 97 -4.92 4.16 1.35
N LEU A 98 -4.91 3.77 2.62
CA LEU A 98 -4.29 2.57 3.14
C LEU A 98 -5.33 1.83 3.94
N ASP A 99 -5.59 0.58 3.63
CA ASP A 99 -6.63 -0.22 4.25
C ASP A 99 -5.98 -1.40 4.95
N ALA A 100 -6.22 -1.57 6.26
CA ALA A 100 -5.59 -2.65 7.02
C ALA A 100 -6.55 -3.30 8.01
N ASN A 101 -6.36 -4.60 8.25
CA ASN A 101 -7.14 -5.37 9.22
C ASN A 101 -6.55 -5.36 10.65
N SER A 102 -5.57 -4.48 10.92
CA SER A 102 -4.99 -4.30 12.25
C SER A 102 -5.33 -2.92 12.82
N VAL A 103 -6.17 -2.91 13.86
CA VAL A 103 -6.52 -1.69 14.62
C VAL A 103 -5.27 -0.99 15.14
N PHE A 104 -4.30 -1.76 15.65
CA PHE A 104 -3.05 -1.22 16.17
C PHE A 104 -2.23 -0.53 15.08
N ALA A 105 -2.08 -1.16 13.91
CA ALA A 105 -1.36 -0.58 12.79
C ALA A 105 -2.04 0.72 12.30
N VAL A 106 -3.37 0.70 12.16
CA VAL A 106 -4.18 1.87 11.74
C VAL A 106 -4.00 3.03 12.71
N GLN A 107 -4.12 2.80 14.02
CA GLN A 107 -3.97 3.86 15.02
C GLN A 107 -2.56 4.43 15.06
N LEU A 108 -1.54 3.56 15.01
CA LEU A 108 -0.14 3.98 14.97
C LEU A 108 0.15 4.80 13.71
N ALA A 109 -0.33 4.34 12.56
CA ALA A 109 -0.10 5.01 11.28
C ALA A 109 -0.74 6.40 11.21
N ARG A 110 -1.99 6.51 11.66
CA ARG A 110 -2.70 7.79 11.78
C ARG A 110 -1.97 8.74 12.73
N ARG A 111 -1.51 8.24 13.89
CA ARG A 111 -0.86 9.06 14.92
C ARG A 111 0.51 9.59 14.49
N PHE A 112 1.33 8.78 13.82
CA PHE A 112 2.73 9.10 13.57
C PHE A 112 3.04 9.53 12.14
N PHE A 113 2.29 9.06 11.15
CA PHE A 113 2.60 9.31 9.73
C PHE A 113 1.56 10.18 9.01
N LYS A 114 0.47 10.57 9.70
CA LYS A 114 -0.65 11.36 9.13
C LYS A 114 -1.21 10.77 7.82
N LEU A 115 -1.10 9.46 7.67
CA LEU A 115 -1.57 8.73 6.50
C LEU A 115 -3.07 8.47 6.60
N ARG A 116 -3.73 8.42 5.44
CA ARG A 116 -5.15 8.06 5.29
C ARG A 116 -5.35 6.55 5.45
N TYR A 117 -5.01 6.03 6.62
CA TYR A 117 -5.30 4.65 7.00
C TYR A 117 -6.78 4.49 7.34
N HIS A 118 -7.37 3.38 6.95
CA HIS A 118 -8.73 2.94 7.23
C HIS A 118 -8.70 1.54 7.82
N LEU A 119 -9.54 1.31 8.82
CA LEU A 119 -9.77 -0.04 9.34
C LEU A 119 -10.68 -0.79 8.38
N ALA A 120 -10.24 -1.96 7.93
CA ALA A 120 -10.98 -2.80 7.02
C ALA A 120 -10.98 -4.26 7.49
N LYS A 121 -12.06 -5.00 7.21
CA LYS A 121 -12.01 -6.46 7.20
C LYS A 121 -11.29 -6.86 5.93
N ILE A 122 -10.26 -7.69 6.05
CA ILE A 122 -9.49 -8.18 4.91
C ILE A 122 -9.32 -9.66 5.07
N GLU A 123 -9.76 -10.40 4.06
CA GLU A 123 -9.53 -11.82 3.89
C GLU A 123 -8.61 -12.01 2.69
N MET A 124 -7.48 -12.67 2.90
CA MET A 124 -6.57 -13.01 1.81
C MET A 124 -6.07 -14.43 2.00
N SER A 125 -6.24 -15.24 0.97
CA SER A 125 -5.72 -16.60 0.94
C SER A 125 -4.84 -16.80 -0.28
N VAL A 126 -3.83 -17.64 -0.14
CA VAL A 126 -2.89 -17.96 -1.20
C VAL A 126 -2.95 -19.46 -1.38
N THR A 127 -3.23 -19.89 -2.60
CA THR A 127 -3.13 -21.30 -2.95
C THR A 127 -2.10 -21.49 -4.05
N GLU A 128 -1.48 -22.66 -4.09
CA GLU A 128 -0.53 -23.03 -5.13
C GLU A 128 -1.05 -24.32 -5.77
N ARG A 129 -1.34 -24.25 -7.07
CA ARG A 129 -1.87 -25.37 -7.86
C ARG A 129 -1.06 -25.45 -9.15
N GLU A 130 -0.46 -26.61 -9.40
CA GLU A 130 0.30 -26.87 -10.65
C GLU A 130 1.41 -25.83 -10.94
N GLY A 131 2.02 -25.27 -9.89
CA GLY A 131 3.04 -24.22 -10.01
C GLY A 131 2.49 -22.81 -10.27
N VAL A 132 1.17 -22.65 -10.32
CA VAL A 132 0.48 -21.36 -10.36
C VAL A 132 0.10 -20.95 -8.94
N ARG A 133 0.46 -19.73 -8.57
CA ARG A 133 0.12 -19.14 -7.27
C ARG A 133 -1.10 -18.23 -7.43
N GLU A 134 -2.21 -18.62 -6.82
CA GLU A 134 -3.48 -17.89 -6.83
C GLU A 134 -3.65 -17.11 -5.53
N ILE A 135 -4.20 -15.89 -5.63
CA ILE A 135 -4.51 -15.05 -4.47
C ILE A 135 -6.01 -14.73 -4.51
N ASP A 136 -6.76 -15.30 -3.57
CA ASP A 136 -8.13 -14.87 -3.31
C ASP A 136 -8.09 -13.72 -2.31
N TYR A 137 -8.71 -12.59 -2.64
CA TYR A 137 -8.68 -11.39 -1.81
C TYR A 137 -10.06 -10.74 -1.71
N ALA A 138 -10.49 -10.42 -0.49
CA ALA A 138 -11.70 -9.66 -0.21
C ALA A 138 -11.43 -8.58 0.85
N MET A 139 -12.03 -7.41 0.67
CA MET A 139 -11.91 -6.31 1.63
C MET A 139 -13.20 -5.49 1.75
N GLU A 140 -13.50 -5.08 2.98
CA GLU A 140 -14.62 -4.20 3.32
C GLU A 140 -14.17 -3.19 4.38
N ARG A 141 -14.32 -1.87 4.12
CA ARG A 141 -14.03 -0.84 5.12
C ARG A 141 -15.05 -0.87 6.25
N VAL A 142 -14.55 -0.74 7.49
CA VAL A 142 -15.38 -0.73 8.70
C VAL A 142 -15.64 0.70 9.18
N ASP A 143 -14.71 1.63 8.95
CA ASP A 143 -14.74 2.98 9.51
C ASP A 143 -15.13 4.09 8.52
N ALA A 144 -15.52 3.72 7.30
CA ALA A 144 -16.04 4.62 6.27
C ALA A 144 -17.14 3.89 5.47
N GLU A 145 -18.28 4.54 5.24
CA GLU A 145 -19.39 3.93 4.49
C GLU A 145 -18.96 3.53 3.06
N GLY A 146 -19.23 2.27 2.69
CA GLY A 146 -19.52 1.87 1.32
C GLY A 146 -18.37 1.52 0.37
N ALA A 147 -17.12 1.35 0.83
CA ALA A 147 -16.04 0.86 -0.05
C ALA A 147 -15.69 -0.61 0.27
N GLY A 148 -15.96 -1.51 -0.68
CA GLY A 148 -15.58 -2.91 -0.64
C GLY A 148 -15.06 -3.39 -1.99
N LEU A 149 -14.21 -4.43 -1.98
CA LEU A 149 -13.63 -5.02 -3.18
C LEU A 149 -13.45 -6.53 -3.00
N HIS A 150 -13.74 -7.28 -4.06
CA HIS A 150 -13.45 -8.71 -4.15
C HIS A 150 -12.64 -9.00 -5.42
N VAL A 151 -11.54 -9.73 -5.31
CA VAL A 151 -10.64 -10.12 -6.40
C VAL A 151 -10.35 -11.62 -6.29
N ARG A 152 -10.41 -12.32 -7.43
CA ARG A 152 -9.99 -13.71 -7.60
C ARG A 152 -9.01 -13.79 -8.75
#